data_AF-A0AA93B9K5-F1
#
_entry.id   AF-A0AA93B9K5-F1
#
_cell.length_a   1.000
_cell.length_b   1.000
_cell.length_c   1.000
_cell.angle_alpha   90.00
_cell.angle_beta   90.00
_cell.angle_gamma   90.00
#
_symmetry.space_group_name_H-M   'P 1'
#
loop_
_entity.id
_entity.type
_entity.pdbx_description
1 polymer ?
#
loop_
_entity_poly.entity_id
_entity_poly.type
_entity_poly.pdbx_seq_one_letter_code
_entity_poly.pdbx_strand_id
1 'polypeptide(L)'
;MVYTNNAVYQLVNQYDTLRQGAWVVTGIKKNGSEAMRRTLMLYVNESGFYALVLGSKLSTAVKFKNWVTADVLPQIRKTGGYPCLLLHLDIDLG
;
A
#
# COMPACT_ATOMS: atom_id res chain seq x y z
N MET A 1 -21.15 2.85 18.34
CA MET A 1 -20.50 3.72 17.34
C MET A 1 -18.98 3.67 17.54
N VAL A 2 -18.26 2.84 16.79
CA VAL A 2 -16.78 2.66 16.93
C VAL A 2 -16.08 2.85 15.57
N TYR A 3 -16.52 3.82 14.78
CA TYR A 3 -16.03 4.01 13.41
C TYR A 3 -15.18 5.28 13.21
N THR A 4 -15.04 6.15 14.21
CA THR A 4 -14.57 7.52 13.99
C THR A 4 -13.05 7.70 13.95
N ASN A 5 -12.25 6.68 14.24
CA ASN A 5 -10.77 6.79 14.25
C ASN A 5 -10.05 5.78 13.34
N ASN A 6 -10.72 5.25 12.32
CA ASN A 6 -10.10 4.33 11.37
C ASN A 6 -9.93 5.01 10.01
N ALA A 7 -8.68 5.24 9.61
CA ALA A 7 -8.32 5.89 8.35
C ALA A 7 -8.86 5.14 7.12
N VAL A 8 -9.01 3.81 7.18
CA VAL A 8 -9.58 3.01 6.08
C VAL A 8 -11.02 3.43 5.83
N TYR A 9 -11.86 3.56 6.86
CA TYR A 9 -13.25 3.96 6.66
C TYR A 9 -13.44 5.44 6.30
N GLN A 10 -12.44 6.28 6.57
CA GLN A 10 -12.50 7.71 6.27
C GLN A 10 -12.01 8.04 4.86
N LEU A 11 -10.97 7.34 4.39
CA LEU A 11 -10.24 7.71 3.18
C LEU A 11 -10.47 6.75 2.02
N VAL A 12 -10.87 5.50 2.29
CA VAL A 12 -10.96 4.45 1.27
C VAL A 12 -12.42 4.20 0.89
N ASN A 13 -12.68 4.05 -0.41
CA ASN A 13 -13.98 3.65 -0.90
C ASN A 13 -14.29 2.21 -0.44
N GLN A 14 -15.53 1.93 -0.05
CA GLN A 14 -15.96 0.60 0.35
C GLN A 14 -15.67 -0.48 -0.71
N TYR A 15 -15.73 -0.16 -2.00
CA TYR A 15 -15.43 -1.09 -3.10
C TYR A 15 -13.94 -1.44 -3.19
N ASP A 16 -13.07 -0.62 -2.60
CA ASP A 16 -11.63 -0.84 -2.54
C ASP A 16 -11.20 -1.65 -1.31
N THR A 17 -12.17 -2.04 -0.48
CA THR A 17 -11.93 -2.81 0.75
C THR A 17 -12.61 -4.18 0.69
N LEU A 18 -11.87 -5.22 1.08
CA LEU A 18 -12.39 -6.57 1.23
C LEU A 18 -12.24 -7.00 2.69
N ARG A 19 -13.36 -7.40 3.32
CA ARG A 19 -13.33 -8.04 4.65
C ARG A 19 -13.23 -9.55 4.47
N GLN A 20 -12.13 -10.14 4.92
CA GLN A 20 -11.90 -11.58 4.78
C GLN A 20 -11.31 -12.18 6.05
N GLY A 21 -11.69 -13.42 6.36
CA GLY A 21 -11.12 -14.17 7.47
C GLY A 21 -9.72 -14.67 7.13
N ALA A 22 -8.73 -14.27 7.93
CA ALA A 22 -7.35 -14.72 7.83
C ALA A 22 -6.96 -15.53 9.07
N TRP A 23 -6.07 -16.51 8.89
CA TRP A 23 -5.44 -17.18 10.01
C TRP A 23 -4.30 -16.30 10.52
N VAL A 24 -4.40 -15.85 11.76
CA VAL A 24 -3.41 -14.99 12.41
C VAL A 24 -2.84 -15.72 13.62
N VAL A 25 -1.52 -15.65 13.78
CA VAL A 25 -0.84 -16.14 14.98
C VAL A 25 -1.17 -15.20 16.12
N THR A 26 -1.88 -15.70 17.13
CA THR A 26 -2.27 -14.92 18.32
C THR A 26 -1.33 -15.15 19.50
N GLY A 27 -0.41 -16.09 19.39
CA GLY A 27 0.60 -16.38 20.41
C GLY A 27 1.35 -17.66 20.13
N ILE A 28 2.33 -17.95 20.98
CA ILE A 28 3.12 -19.19 20.94
C ILE A 28 2.70 -20.07 22.12
N LYS A 29 2.42 -21.34 21.85
CA LYS A 29 2.05 -22.32 22.88
C LYS A 29 3.29 -22.76 23.67
N LYS A 30 3.07 -23.37 24.85
CA LYS A 30 4.16 -23.89 25.72
C LYS A 30 5.07 -24.93 25.02
N ASN A 31 4.56 -25.61 24.01
CA ASN A 31 5.31 -26.57 23.20
C ASN A 31 6.05 -25.93 22.01
N GLY A 32 6.12 -24.60 21.94
CA GLY A 32 6.78 -23.85 20.87
C GLY A 32 5.98 -23.70 19.57
N SER A 33 4.83 -24.38 19.43
CA SER A 33 3.99 -24.27 18.24
C SER A 33 3.09 -23.02 18.26
N GLU A 34 2.78 -22.48 17.08
CA GLU A 34 1.93 -21.29 16.94
C GLU A 34 0.47 -21.59 17.31
N ALA A 35 -0.15 -20.66 18.04
CA ALA A 35 -1.59 -20.63 18.26
C ALA A 35 -2.24 -19.77 17.17
N MET A 36 -2.92 -20.40 16.22
CA MET A 36 -3.63 -19.71 15.15
C MET A 36 -5.09 -19.44 15.54
N ARG A 37 -5.59 -18.27 15.17
CA ARG A 37 -7.00 -17.90 15.27
C ARG A 37 -7.47 -17.33 13.93
N ARG A 38 -8.69 -17.70 13.53
CA ARG A 38 -9.36 -17.06 12.40
C ARG A 38 -9.87 -15.68 12.84
N THR A 39 -9.35 -14.63 12.22
CA THR A 39 -9.68 -13.23 12.52
C THR A 39 -10.13 -12.52 11.24
N LEU A 40 -11.14 -11.66 11.34
CA LEU A 40 -11.59 -10.83 10.22
C LEU A 40 -10.59 -9.68 10.00
N MET A 41 -10.01 -9.64 8.81
CA MET A 41 -9.04 -8.63 8.38
C MET A 41 -9.63 -7.79 7.26
N LEU A 42 -9.17 -6.53 7.16
CA LEU A 42 -9.44 -5.66 6.03
C LEU A 42 -8.27 -5.73 5.07
N TYR A 43 -8.58 -6.04 3.82
CA TYR A 43 -7.66 -5.95 2.70
C TYR A 43 -8.04 -4.72 1.89
N VAL A 44 -7.03 -4.00 1.42
CA VAL A 44 -7.21 -2.80 0.61
C VAL A 44 -6.49 -3.04 -0.71
N ASN A 45 -7.18 -2.76 -1.82
CA ASN A 45 -6.58 -2.85 -3.15
C ASN A 45 -5.67 -1.63 -3.42
N GLU A 46 -5.13 -1.55 -4.64
CA GLU A 46 -4.21 -0.48 -5.03
C GLU A 46 -4.83 0.93 -4.96
N SER A 47 -6.04 1.11 -5.47
CA SER A 47 -6.76 2.40 -5.40
C SER A 47 -6.96 2.86 -3.96
N GLY A 48 -7.40 1.96 -3.08
CA GLY A 48 -7.54 2.28 -1.66
C GLY A 48 -6.22 2.53 -0.95
N PHE A 49 -5.15 1.82 -1.33
CA PHE A 49 -3.81 2.08 -0.81
C PHE A 49 -3.34 3.50 -1.15
N TYR A 50 -3.51 3.93 -2.40
CA TYR A 50 -3.16 5.30 -2.79
C TYR A 50 -3.98 6.35 -2.04
N ALA A 51 -5.27 6.11 -1.83
CA ALA A 51 -6.11 7.00 -1.03
C ALA A 51 -5.58 7.16 0.41
N LEU A 52 -5.14 6.05 1.03
CA LEU A 52 -4.50 6.08 2.35
C LEU A 52 -3.20 6.87 2.35
N VAL A 53 -2.32 6.63 1.37
CA VAL A 53 -1.03 7.31 1.29
C VAL A 53 -1.20 8.82 1.08
N LEU A 54 -2.10 9.23 0.19
CA LEU A 54 -2.32 10.64 -0.12
C LEU A 54 -3.01 11.39 1.03
N GLY A 55 -3.93 10.74 1.74
CA GLY A 55 -4.65 11.29 2.89
C GLY A 55 -3.94 11.13 4.24
N SER A 56 -2.83 10.39 4.30
CA SER A 56 -2.10 10.15 5.54
C SER A 56 -1.34 11.38 6.04
N LYS A 57 -1.32 11.53 7.37
CA LYS A 57 -0.54 12.55 8.10
C LYS A 57 0.84 12.04 8.55
N LEU A 58 1.15 10.77 8.28
CA LEU A 58 2.44 10.18 8.65
C LEU A 58 3.56 10.79 7.80
N SER A 59 4.67 11.14 8.45
CA SER A 59 5.82 11.78 7.78
C SER A 59 6.35 10.97 6.61
N THR A 60 6.37 9.64 6.70
CA THR A 60 6.77 8.73 5.62
C THR A 60 5.84 8.84 4.41
N ALA A 61 4.53 8.88 4.62
CA ALA A 61 3.54 9.00 3.54
C ALA A 61 3.61 10.38 2.88
N VAL A 62 3.84 11.44 3.67
CA VAL A 62 4.07 12.80 3.15
C VAL A 62 5.32 12.85 2.29
N LYS A 63 6.44 12.25 2.73
CA LYS A 63 7.66 12.16 1.91
C LYS A 63 7.43 11.42 0.60
N PHE A 64 6.73 10.29 0.64
CA PHE A 64 6.37 9.54 -0.56
C PHE A 64 5.50 10.36 -1.51
N LYS A 65 4.43 10.99 -1.01
CA LYS A 65 3.58 11.88 -1.79
C LYS A 65 4.38 12.99 -2.45
N ASN A 66 5.25 13.66 -1.68
CA ASN A 66 6.08 14.74 -2.19
C ASN A 66 7.02 14.25 -3.29
N TRP A 67 7.67 13.11 -3.11
CA TRP A 67 8.51 12.49 -4.13
C TRP A 67 7.72 12.17 -5.41
N VAL A 68 6.54 11.55 -5.30
CA VAL A 68 5.67 11.28 -6.45
C VAL A 68 5.30 12.58 -7.19
N THR A 69 4.95 13.64 -6.47
CA THR A 69 4.53 14.90 -7.08
C THR A 69 5.68 15.76 -7.63
N ALA A 70 6.87 15.65 -7.05
CA ALA A 70 8.03 16.45 -7.43
C ALA A 70 8.85 15.79 -8.54
N ASP A 71 8.84 14.47 -8.62
CA ASP A 71 9.72 13.71 -9.50
C ASP A 71 8.92 12.85 -10.49
N VAL A 72 8.12 11.91 -9.98
CA VAL A 72 7.42 10.92 -10.81
C VAL A 72 6.43 11.56 -11.77
N LEU A 73 5.51 12.40 -11.27
CA LEU A 73 4.49 13.03 -12.10
C LEU A 73 5.09 14.04 -13.11
N PRO A 74 6.04 14.91 -12.74
CA PRO A 74 6.71 15.78 -13.70
C PRO A 74 7.44 15.02 -14.81
N GLN A 75 8.09 13.89 -14.50
CA GLN A 75 8.71 13.04 -15.51
C GLN A 75 7.65 12.50 -16.47
N ILE A 76 6.62 11.80 -15.97
CA ILE A 76 5.53 11.24 -16.79
C ILE A 76 4.89 12.30 -17.69
N ARG A 77 4.67 13.53 -17.19
CA ARG A 77 4.09 14.63 -17.98
C ARG A 77 4.98 15.08 -19.13
N LYS A 78 6.31 15.00 -18.98
CA LYS A 78 7.27 15.43 -19.99
C LYS A 78 7.57 14.33 -21.02
N THR A 79 7.68 13.09 -20.57
CA THR A 79 8.18 11.96 -21.37
C THR A 79 7.09 10.98 -21.79
N GLY A 80 5.87 11.11 -21.27
CA GLY A 80 4.78 10.17 -21.50
C GLY A 80 4.83 8.91 -20.62
N GLY A 81 5.84 8.76 -19.76
CA GLY A 81 5.99 7.62 -18.86
C GLY A 81 7.17 7.78 -17.92
N TYR A 82 7.17 7.07 -16.79
CA TYR A 82 8.34 7.06 -15.90
C TYR A 82 9.38 6.13 -16.52
N PRO A 83 10.66 6.55 -16.64
CA PRO A 83 11.66 5.78 -17.36
C PRO A 83 11.82 4.40 -16.73
N CYS A 84 11.50 3.36 -17.49
CA CYS A 84 11.90 2.01 -17.15
C CYS A 84 13.41 1.92 -17.43
N LEU A 85 14.22 1.98 -16.38
CA LEU A 85 15.68 2.00 -16.45
C LEU A 85 16.30 0.68 -16.99
N LEU A 86 15.49 -0.23 -17.55
CA LEU A 86 15.88 -1.56 -18.04
C LEU A 86 16.12 -1.66 -19.56
N LEU A 87 16.04 -0.57 -20.32
CA LEU A 87 16.23 -0.61 -21.80
C LEU A 87 17.57 -0.05 -22.30
N HIS A 88 18.59 0.11 -21.46
CA HIS A 88 19.89 0.67 -21.87
C HIS A 88 21.09 -0.28 -21.76
N LEU A 89 20.88 -1.58 -21.50
CA LEU A 89 22.00 -2.51 -21.25
C LEU A 89 22.14 -3.69 -22.23
N ASP A 90 21.30 -3.82 -23.27
CA ASP A 90 21.35 -5.01 -24.17
C ASP A 90 21.41 -4.70 -25.69
N ILE A 91 21.84 -3.51 -26.14
CA ILE A 91 21.96 -3.22 -27.59
C ILE A 91 23.41 -2.94 -28.06
N ASP A 92 24.38 -2.79 -27.16
CA ASP A 92 25.80 -2.54 -27.53
C ASP A 92 26.69 -3.79 -27.43
N LEU A 93 26.24 -4.94 -27.95
CA LEU A 93 27.12 -6.07 -28.24
C LEU A 93 27.09 -6.36 -29.74
N GLY A 94 28.01 -5.68 -30.45
CA GLY A 94 28.42 -6.03 -31.81
C GLY A 94 29.26 -7.29 -31.88
#